data_AF-A0A1G3WVL9-F1
#
_entry.id   AF-A0A1G3WVL9-F1
#
_cell.length_a   1.000
_cell.length_b   1.000
_cell.length_c   1.000
_cell.angle_alpha   90.00
_cell.angle_beta   90.00
_cell.angle_gamma   90.00
#
_symmetry.space_group_name_H-M   'P 1'
#
loop_
_entity.id
_entity.type
_entity.pdbx_description
1 polymer ?
#
loop_
_entity_poly.entity_id
_entity_poly.type
_entity_poly.pdbx_seq_one_letter_code
_entity_poly.pdbx_strand_id
1 'polypeptide(L)' 'MNYKMKSARVEKGLSQADLAQQIGVSRQTILLIEQNQYNPSLMICRAICKALDRTLNDLFWEDSKNGK' A
#
# COMPACT_ATOMS: atom_id res chain seq x y z
N MET A 1 3.62 -10.24 2.74
CA MET A 1 3.18 -9.05 3.50
C MET A 1 3.89 -7.83 2.90
N ASN A 2 3.14 -6.80 2.52
CA ASN A 2 3.68 -5.56 1.96
C ASN A 2 4.16 -4.63 3.09
N TYR A 3 5.40 -4.86 3.54
CA TYR A 3 6.00 -4.03 4.58
C TYR A 3 6.25 -2.59 4.14
N LYS A 4 6.53 -2.35 2.85
CA LYS A 4 6.77 -1.01 2.30
C LYS A 4 5.53 -0.11 2.41
N MET A 5 4.37 -0.61 1.99
CA MET A 5 3.08 0.08 2.15
C MET A 5 2.73 0.33 3.62
N LYS A 6 2.90 -0.69 4.47
CA LYS A 6 2.61 -0.56 5.91
C LYS A 6 3.47 0.52 6.56
N SER A 7 4.78 0.52 6.29
CA SER A 7 5.71 1.51 6.82
C SER A 7 5.35 2.91 6.36
N ALA A 8 5.13 3.12 5.06
CA ALA A 8 4.76 4.43 4.52
C ALA A 8 3.43 4.97 5.11
N ARG A 9 2.46 4.08 5.36
CA ARG A 9 1.21 4.44 6.04
C ARG A 9 1.45 4.89 7.49
N VAL A 10 2.27 4.18 8.23
CA VAL A 10 2.61 4.51 9.63
C VAL A 10 3.44 5.80 9.70
N GLU A 11 4.37 6.03 8.77
CA GLU A 11 5.15 7.29 8.66
C GLU A 11 4.26 8.52 8.45
N LYS A 12 3.13 8.36 7.74
CA LYS A 12 2.10 9.41 7.58
C LYS A 12 1.16 9.52 8.80
N GLY A 13 1.34 8.71 9.85
CA GLY A 13 0.48 8.68 11.02
C GLY A 13 -0.92 8.11 10.76
N LEU A 14 -1.11 7.36 9.66
CA LEU A 14 -2.42 6.86 9.26
C LEU A 14 -2.68 5.46 9.82
N SER A 15 -3.89 5.21 10.30
CA SER A 15 -4.39 3.85 10.49
C SER A 15 -4.82 3.24 9.15
N GLN A 16 -5.09 1.92 9.13
CA GLN A 16 -5.66 1.26 7.96
C GLN A 16 -7.04 1.84 7.59
N ALA A 17 -7.82 2.27 8.58
CA ALA A 17 -9.13 2.87 8.37
C ALA A 17 -9.00 4.27 7.74
N ASP A 18 -8.02 5.06 8.19
CA ASP A 18 -7.79 6.41 7.65
C ASP A 18 -7.36 6.36 6.17
N LEU A 19 -6.42 5.47 5.83
CA LEU A 19 -6.01 5.27 4.44
C LEU A 19 -7.18 4.78 3.58
N ALA A 20 -7.99 3.85 4.10
CA ALA A 20 -9.15 3.33 3.41
C ALA A 20 -10.18 4.43 3.11
N GLN A 21 -10.45 5.29 4.10
CA GLN A 21 -11.35 6.43 3.95
C GLN A 21 -10.84 7.43 2.90
N GLN A 22 -9.53 7.75 2.92
CA GLN A 22 -8.94 8.68 1.96
C GLN A 22 -9.04 8.22 0.50
N ILE A 23 -8.94 6.91 0.25
CA ILE A 23 -8.98 6.36 -1.11
C ILE A 23 -10.33 5.75 -1.51
N GLY A 24 -11.33 5.82 -0.63
CA GLY A 24 -12.69 5.36 -0.92
C GLY A 24 -12.85 3.84 -0.98
N VAL A 25 -12.12 3.09 -0.14
CA VAL A 25 -12.24 1.62 -0.02
C VAL A 25 -12.54 1.20 1.41
N SER A 26 -12.78 -0.10 1.63
CA SER A 26 -12.96 -0.63 2.98
C SER A 26 -11.61 -0.76 3.71
N ARG A 27 -11.63 -0.68 5.06
CA ARG A 27 -10.46 -1.02 5.89
C ARG A 27 -9.93 -2.43 5.56
N GLN A 28 -10.83 -3.38 5.29
CA GLN A 28 -10.47 -4.75 4.94
C GLN A 28 -9.68 -4.82 3.62
N THR A 29 -10.01 -3.97 2.65
CA THR A 29 -9.24 -3.85 1.40
C THR A 29 -7.78 -3.49 1.70
N ILE A 30 -7.55 -2.47 2.55
CA ILE A 30 -6.19 -2.07 2.94
C ILE A 30 -5.47 -3.20 3.69
N LEU A 31 -6.16 -3.89 4.62
CA LEU A 31 -5.61 -5.04 5.33
C LEU A 31 -5.14 -6.15 4.38
N LEU A 32 -5.98 -6.54 3.43
CA LEU A 32 -5.66 -7.61 2.48
C LEU A 32 -4.49 -7.22 1.56
N ILE A 33 -4.40 -5.95 1.14
CA ILE A 33 -3.26 -5.45 0.36
C ILE A 33 -1.98 -5.52 1.20
N GLU A 34 -2.01 -5.04 2.45
CA GLU A 34 -0.85 -5.13 3.34
C GLU A 34 -0.43 -6.58 3.61
N GLN A 35 -1.37 -7.53 3.59
CA GLN A 35 -1.07 -8.95 3.78
C GLN A 35 -0.64 -9.65 2.47
N ASN A 36 -0.60 -8.96 1.32
CA ASN A 36 -0.46 -9.56 -0.03
C ASN A 36 -1.54 -10.63 -0.34
N GLN A 37 -2.72 -10.52 0.28
CA GLN A 37 -3.87 -11.41 0.07
C GLN A 37 -4.87 -10.86 -0.96
N TYR A 38 -4.63 -9.65 -1.46
CA TYR A 38 -5.40 -9.02 -2.51
C TYR A 38 -4.46 -8.31 -3.48
N ASN A 39 -4.66 -8.54 -4.78
CA ASN A 39 -3.95 -7.83 -5.83
C ASN A 39 -4.78 -6.58 -6.23
N PRO A 40 -4.40 -5.38 -5.79
CA PRO A 40 -5.15 -4.17 -6.11
C PRO A 40 -5.11 -3.83 -7.61
N SER A 41 -6.18 -3.20 -8.10
CA SER A 41 -6.18 -2.63 -9.45
C SER A 41 -5.21 -1.44 -9.52
N LEU A 42 -4.76 -1.10 -10.74
CA LEU A 42 -3.88 0.05 -10.96
C LEU A 42 -4.46 1.36 -10.39
N MET A 43 -5.77 1.53 -10.42
CA MET A 43 -6.45 2.68 -9.81
C MET A 43 -6.25 2.74 -8.30
N ILE A 44 -6.41 1.61 -7.61
CA ILE A 44 -6.18 1.52 -6.16
C ILE A 44 -4.70 1.76 -5.85
N CYS A 45 -3.78 1.16 -6.60
CA CYS A 45 -2.35 1.38 -6.40
C CYS A 45 -1.98 2.87 -6.54
N ARG A 46 -2.50 3.54 -7.58
CA ARG A 46 -2.27 4.97 -7.82
C ARG A 46 -2.87 5.85 -6.72
N ALA A 47 -4.05 5.49 -6.20
CA ALA A 47 -4.66 6.21 -5.08
C ALA A 47 -3.84 6.06 -3.79
N ILE A 48 -3.36 4.86 -3.48
CA ILE A 48 -2.47 4.60 -2.34
C ILE A 48 -1.16 5.39 -2.48
N CYS A 49 -0.54 5.35 -3.66
CA CYS A 49 0.68 6.12 -3.96
C CYS A 49 0.49 7.62 -3.66
N LYS A 50 -0.62 8.20 -4.13
CA LYS A 50 -0.95 9.61 -3.90
C LYS A 50 -1.20 9.91 -2.41
N ALA A 51 -1.93 9.05 -1.70
CA ALA A 51 -2.23 9.23 -0.28
C ALA A 51 -0.97 9.13 0.61
N LEU A 52 -0.05 8.25 0.25
CA LEU A 52 1.17 7.99 1.01
C LEU A 52 2.37 8.83 0.56
N ASP A 53 2.25 9.61 -0.51
CA ASP A 53 3.34 10.39 -1.10
C ASP A 53 4.55 9.52 -1.47
N ARG A 54 4.24 8.47 -2.23
CA ARG A 54 5.14 7.41 -2.66
C ARG A 54 4.83 7.00 -4.09
N THR A 55 5.82 6.46 -4.79
CA THR A 55 5.65 5.88 -6.12
C THR A 55 5.24 4.41 -6.04
N LEU A 56 4.82 3.84 -7.16
CA LEU A 56 4.56 2.40 -7.25
C LEU A 56 5.83 1.58 -6.91
N ASN A 57 7.02 2.04 -7.32
CA ASN A 57 8.33 1.43 -7.00
C ASN A 57 8.59 1.39 -5.50
N ASP A 58 8.21 2.45 -4.80
CA ASP A 58 8.41 2.53 -3.36
C ASP A 58 7.50 1.57 -2.59
N LEU A 59 6.35 1.16 -3.15
CA LEU A 59 5.31 0.45 -2.39
C LEU A 59 5.07 -1.00 -2.83
N PHE A 60 5.21 -1.33 -4.11
CA PHE A 60 4.72 -2.61 -4.66
C PHE A 60 5.80 -3.49 -5.30
N TRP A 61 6.90 -2.91 -5.76
CA TRP A 61 7.97 -3.68 -6.36
C TRP A 61 9.03 -4.06 -5.32
N GLU A 62 9.46 -5.32 -5.36
CA GLU A 62 10.64 -5.78 -4.63
C GLU A 62 11.89 -5.28 -5.36
N ASP A 63 12.92 -4.89 -4.62
CA ASP A 63 14.23 -4.71 -5.21
C ASP A 63 14.65 -6.09 -5.72
N SER A 64 14.76 -6.24 -7.03
CA SER A 64 15.26 -7.44 -7.71
C SER A 64 16.73 -7.67 -7.33
N LYS A 65 16.97 -8.11 -6.10
CA LYS A 65 18.25 -8.50 -5.54
C LYS A 65 18.12 -9.88 -4.89
N ASN A 66 17.51 -10.82 -5.61
CA ASN A 66 17.73 -12.25 -5.40
C ASN A 66 18.08 -12.90 -6.75
N GLY A 67 19.23 -12.48 -7.28
CA GLY A 67 20.04 -13.31 -8.15
C GLY A 67 21.23 -13.79 -7.33
N LYS A 68 21.11 -14.99 -6.76
CA LYS A 68 22.23 -15.89 -6.46
C LYS A 68 21.75 -17.30 -6.69
#